data_AF-A0A1I8NH14-F1
#
_entry.id   AF-A0A1I8NH14-F1
#
_cell.length_a   1.000
_cell.length_b   1.000
_cell.length_c   1.000
_cell.angle_alpha   90.00
_cell.angle_beta   90.00
_cell.angle_gamma   90.00
#
_symmetry.space_group_name_H-M   'P 1'
#
loop_
_entity.id
_entity.type
_entity.pdbx_description
1 polymer ?
#
loop_
_entity_poly.entity_id
_entity_poly.type
_entity_poly.pdbx_seq_one_letter_code
_entity_poly.pdbx_strand_id
1 'polypeptide(L)'
;MKNGIFSKLCYLYTFSALSNVVLGQNCQLTDSIMNRNWIFLSNNDLLRTDYIADGGTLTLYCNEHSAAWDLKCTKGTLEQLPYDAVCSERLSLSVVPQYKACSADGANGQLYDMVYSFATGFTVTLYTICYCTSRETVLYSIHKAYGFNLPTGNYQRPQFKLLGNPNRARADSFGSDEIYKTFQTLLGDGQTYVKSNRDYAVQRGHMANSQDFLTYDQMDATFLYMNVVPMFRGCNLRNWKRIENWIHRLPDKHTYATVVTGTHDVLYLQHSQTHRFVPMYLMPDEKNPMPMWMYKVVRYQGECYVFATLNDVSSLPAIQYSNICRITSCPAGLTLDEEPGSCVSYCCGYRHFVQQVGDFAKMCSVSSRSSTFIAF
;
A
#
# COMPACT_ATOMS: atom_id res chain seq x y z
N MET A 1 -17.59 1.60 90.31
CA MET A 1 -18.78 0.75 90.09
C MET A 1 -19.39 1.11 88.73
N LYS A 2 -19.45 0.11 87.83
CA LYS A 2 -20.32 -0.07 86.62
C LYS A 2 -20.26 1.00 85.50
N ASN A 3 -19.70 0.68 84.33
CA ASN A 3 -20.34 0.10 83.10
C ASN A 3 -21.27 1.12 82.41
N GLY A 4 -21.33 1.35 81.09
CA GLY A 4 -20.74 0.76 79.89
C GLY A 4 -21.50 1.31 78.64
N ILE A 5 -20.79 1.44 77.51
CA ILE A 5 -21.18 1.30 76.08
C ILE A 5 -22.65 1.58 75.67
N PHE A 6 -22.88 2.43 74.65
CA PHE A 6 -23.57 2.05 73.40
C PHE A 6 -23.44 3.10 72.27
N SER A 7 -23.00 2.60 71.11
CA SER A 7 -22.90 3.24 69.79
C SER A 7 -24.27 3.55 69.19
N LYS A 8 -24.41 4.68 68.48
CA LYS A 8 -25.46 4.87 67.47
C LYS A 8 -24.89 5.57 66.23
N LEU A 9 -24.77 4.79 65.16
CA LEU A 9 -24.59 5.23 63.78
C LEU A 9 -25.70 6.21 63.37
N CYS A 10 -25.33 7.36 62.80
CA CYS A 10 -26.20 8.12 61.90
C CYS A 10 -25.96 7.61 60.47
N TYR A 11 -26.97 6.98 59.88
CA TYR A 11 -27.01 6.65 58.46
C TYR A 11 -27.23 7.94 57.65
N LEU A 12 -26.19 8.41 56.95
CA LEU A 12 -26.32 9.34 55.84
C LEU A 12 -26.75 8.52 54.62
N TYR A 13 -28.00 8.71 54.19
CA TYR A 13 -28.46 8.27 52.87
C TYR A 13 -27.77 9.13 51.81
N THR A 14 -26.66 8.66 51.27
CA THR A 14 -26.17 9.15 49.98
C THR A 14 -26.95 8.43 48.89
N PHE A 15 -27.87 9.15 48.26
CA PHE A 15 -28.42 8.76 46.97
C PHE A 15 -27.27 8.69 45.97
N SER A 16 -26.78 7.49 45.66
CA SER A 16 -25.96 7.26 44.48
C SER A 16 -26.89 7.30 43.27
N ALA A 17 -26.97 8.47 42.63
CA ALA A 17 -27.38 8.51 41.24
C ALA A 17 -26.30 7.78 40.42
N LEU A 18 -26.47 6.47 40.25
CA LEU A 18 -25.86 5.74 39.14
C LEU A 18 -26.44 6.37 37.87
N SER A 19 -25.78 7.42 37.38
CA SER A 19 -25.90 7.77 35.99
C SER A 19 -25.47 6.54 35.21
N ASN A 20 -26.44 5.84 34.63
CA ASN A 20 -26.18 4.91 33.54
C ASN A 20 -25.66 5.77 32.38
N VAL A 21 -24.38 6.13 32.43
CA VAL A 21 -23.65 6.53 31.24
C VAL A 21 -23.60 5.26 30.42
N VAL A 22 -24.61 5.06 29.58
CA VAL A 22 -24.50 4.16 28.45
C VAL A 22 -23.41 4.79 27.59
N LEU A 23 -22.17 4.38 27.80
CA LEU A 23 -21.07 4.67 26.90
C LEU A 23 -21.53 4.25 25.53
N GLY A 24 -21.65 5.21 24.61
CA GLY A 24 -22.08 4.96 23.24
C GLY A 24 -21.27 3.81 22.66
N GLN A 25 -21.97 2.76 22.23
CA GLN A 25 -21.31 1.61 21.61
C GLN A 25 -21.11 1.91 20.12
N ASN A 26 -19.89 1.72 19.64
CA ASN A 26 -19.59 1.86 18.22
C ASN A 26 -20.24 0.72 17.44
N CYS A 27 -20.64 1.00 16.20
CA CYS A 27 -21.14 -0.01 15.28
C CYS A 27 -19.97 -0.64 14.54
N GLN A 28 -19.65 -1.89 14.88
CA GLN A 28 -18.62 -2.65 14.19
C GLN A 28 -19.12 -3.04 12.79
N LEU A 29 -18.30 -2.82 11.78
CA LEU A 29 -18.61 -3.18 10.40
C LEU A 29 -18.08 -4.58 10.10
N THR A 30 -18.91 -5.38 9.42
CA THR A 30 -18.58 -6.74 8.98
C THR A 30 -18.33 -6.78 7.47
N ASP A 31 -17.73 -7.87 7.00
CA ASP A 31 -17.51 -8.10 5.57
C ASP A 31 -18.81 -8.14 4.75
N SER A 32 -19.92 -8.56 5.36
CA SER A 32 -21.26 -8.51 4.74
C SER A 32 -21.72 -7.09 4.41
N ILE A 33 -21.36 -6.11 5.24
CA ILE A 33 -21.67 -4.69 5.02
C ILE A 33 -20.70 -4.10 4.01
N MET A 34 -19.40 -4.40 4.14
CA MET A 34 -18.32 -3.91 3.26
C MET A 34 -18.18 -4.71 1.95
N ASN A 35 -19.32 -4.97 1.29
CA ASN A 35 -19.32 -5.60 -0.02
C ASN A 35 -18.83 -4.64 -1.12
N ARG A 36 -18.55 -5.17 -2.31
CA ARG A 36 -17.95 -4.42 -3.44
C ARG A 36 -18.90 -3.50 -4.18
N ASN A 37 -20.18 -3.51 -3.86
CA ASN A 37 -21.17 -2.80 -4.65
C ASN A 37 -21.17 -1.30 -4.32
N TRP A 38 -20.66 -0.92 -3.16
CA TRP A 38 -20.74 0.45 -2.65
C TRP A 38 -19.34 1.02 -2.39
N ILE A 39 -19.25 2.34 -2.46
CA ILE A 39 -18.14 3.11 -1.91
C ILE A 39 -18.59 3.68 -0.57
N PHE A 40 -17.80 3.43 0.47
CA PHE A 40 -18.15 3.74 1.85
C PHE A 40 -17.44 5.00 2.32
N LEU A 41 -18.20 5.97 2.84
CA LEU A 41 -17.70 7.21 3.40
C LEU A 41 -18.11 7.35 4.87
N SER A 42 -17.28 8.07 5.62
CA SER A 42 -17.61 8.54 6.97
C SER A 42 -16.93 9.89 7.19
N ASN A 43 -17.65 10.86 7.74
CA ASN A 43 -17.16 12.23 7.96
C ASN A 43 -16.62 12.91 6.70
N ASN A 44 -17.29 12.73 5.55
CA ASN A 44 -16.87 13.27 4.24
C ASN A 44 -15.47 12.83 3.77
N ASP A 45 -14.97 11.68 4.24
CA ASP A 45 -13.81 10.99 3.65
C ASP A 45 -14.19 9.53 3.41
N LEU A 46 -13.43 8.83 2.58
CA LEU A 46 -13.53 7.38 2.46
C LEU A 46 -13.43 6.76 3.85
N LEU A 47 -14.21 5.72 4.09
CA LEU A 47 -14.18 4.96 5.33
C LEU A 47 -12.75 4.46 5.59
N ARG A 48 -12.17 4.86 6.72
CA ARG A 48 -10.80 4.53 7.14
C ARG A 48 -10.74 3.65 8.39
N THR A 49 -11.90 3.26 8.91
CA THR A 49 -12.06 2.46 10.13
C THR A 49 -13.03 1.32 9.88
N ASP A 50 -12.87 0.22 10.60
CA ASP A 50 -13.76 -0.94 10.58
C ASP A 50 -14.99 -0.77 11.50
N TYR A 51 -15.28 0.47 11.92
CA TYR A 51 -16.42 0.81 12.77
C TYR A 51 -16.93 2.22 12.46
N ILE A 52 -18.16 2.50 12.90
CA ILE A 52 -18.75 3.84 12.97
C ILE A 52 -18.97 4.20 14.43
N ALA A 53 -18.50 5.38 14.83
CA ALA A 53 -18.70 5.86 16.20
C ALA A 53 -20.20 6.02 16.52
N ASP A 54 -20.59 5.87 17.78
CA ASP A 54 -21.98 6.10 18.18
C ASP A 54 -22.45 7.52 17.77
N GLY A 55 -23.64 7.62 17.20
CA GLY A 55 -24.18 8.84 16.59
C GLY A 55 -23.58 9.21 15.23
N GLY A 56 -22.57 8.48 14.76
CA GLY A 56 -21.95 8.65 13.44
C GLY A 56 -22.82 8.12 12.31
N THR A 57 -22.44 8.46 11.08
CA THR A 57 -23.11 8.03 9.85
C THR A 57 -22.13 7.33 8.91
N LEU A 58 -22.57 6.21 8.34
CA LEU A 58 -21.94 5.54 7.19
C LEU A 58 -22.71 5.95 5.94
N THR A 59 -22.02 6.58 5.00
CA THR A 59 -22.61 6.99 3.73
C THR A 59 -22.17 6.03 2.62
N LEU A 60 -23.11 5.52 1.83
CA LEU A 60 -22.87 4.56 0.76
C LEU A 60 -23.22 5.19 -0.59
N TYR A 61 -22.24 5.20 -1.49
CA TYR A 61 -22.43 5.64 -2.87
C TYR A 61 -22.42 4.44 -3.82
N CYS A 62 -23.43 4.40 -4.69
CA CYS A 62 -23.47 3.43 -5.78
C CYS A 62 -22.72 3.92 -7.01
N ASN A 63 -23.05 5.12 -7.51
CA ASN A 63 -22.49 5.73 -8.72
C ASN A 63 -22.29 7.25 -8.55
N GLU A 64 -21.87 7.91 -9.63
CA GLU A 64 -21.57 9.35 -9.69
C GLU A 64 -22.80 10.24 -9.96
N HIS A 65 -24.03 9.70 -9.99
CA HIS A 65 -25.24 10.47 -10.33
C HIS A 65 -26.39 10.29 -9.33
N SER A 66 -26.39 9.19 -8.59
CA SER A 66 -27.43 8.84 -7.63
C SER A 66 -27.15 9.44 -6.26
N ALA A 67 -28.22 9.73 -5.51
CA ALA A 67 -28.10 10.10 -4.11
C ALA A 67 -27.45 8.97 -3.29
N ALA A 68 -26.73 9.35 -2.25
CA ALA A 68 -26.13 8.40 -1.32
C ALA A 68 -27.17 7.85 -0.34
N TRP A 69 -26.87 6.69 0.24
CA TRP A 69 -27.60 6.14 1.37
C TRP A 69 -26.84 6.39 2.66
N ASP A 70 -27.51 6.97 3.64
CA ASP A 70 -26.93 7.23 4.96
C ASP A 70 -27.48 6.23 5.98
N LEU A 71 -26.58 5.52 6.66
CA LEU A 71 -26.90 4.59 7.75
C LEU A 71 -26.33 5.11 9.06
N LYS A 72 -27.19 5.41 10.03
CA LYS A 72 -26.75 5.91 11.33
C LYS A 72 -26.35 4.78 12.27
N CYS A 73 -25.32 5.03 13.05
CA CYS A 73 -24.97 4.21 14.19
C CYS A 73 -25.70 4.73 15.44
N THR A 74 -26.50 3.88 16.07
CA THR A 74 -27.18 4.21 17.34
C THR A 74 -26.94 3.10 18.36
N LYS A 75 -26.19 3.41 19.42
CA LYS A 75 -25.89 2.52 20.55
C LYS A 75 -25.43 1.13 20.10
N GLY A 76 -24.50 1.08 19.16
CA GLY A 76 -23.89 -0.16 18.65
C GLY A 76 -24.69 -0.85 17.54
N THR A 77 -25.85 -0.30 17.17
CA THR A 77 -26.69 -0.82 16.08
C THR A 77 -26.61 0.10 14.87
N LEU A 78 -26.11 -0.43 13.74
CA LEU A 78 -26.14 0.28 12.45
C LEU A 78 -27.52 0.11 11.82
N GLU A 79 -28.09 1.19 11.30
CA GLU A 79 -29.31 1.15 10.48
C GLU A 79 -29.13 0.18 9.31
N GLN A 80 -30.19 -0.57 9.01
CA GLN A 80 -30.17 -1.51 7.89
C GLN A 80 -30.33 -0.74 6.58
N LEU A 81 -29.61 -1.20 5.55
CA LEU A 81 -29.80 -0.69 4.21
C LEU A 81 -31.24 -1.01 3.75
N PRO A 82 -31.97 -0.06 3.13
CA PRO A 82 -33.31 -0.32 2.62
C PRO A 82 -33.35 -1.52 1.67
N TYR A 83 -34.44 -2.29 1.72
CA TYR A 83 -34.56 -3.54 0.96
C TYR A 83 -34.49 -3.32 -0.57
N ASP A 84 -34.92 -2.16 -1.03
CA ASP A 84 -34.91 -1.72 -2.43
C ASP A 84 -33.59 -1.02 -2.84
N ALA A 85 -32.64 -0.86 -1.92
CA ALA A 85 -31.33 -0.29 -2.24
C ALA A 85 -30.49 -1.29 -3.03
N VAL A 86 -30.58 -1.18 -4.35
CA VAL A 86 -29.78 -1.97 -5.30
C VAL A 86 -28.75 -1.07 -5.94
N CYS A 87 -27.47 -1.45 -5.88
CA CYS A 87 -26.46 -0.80 -6.69
C CYS A 87 -26.24 -1.56 -8.01
N SER A 88 -26.81 -1.04 -9.09
CA SER A 88 -26.73 -1.61 -10.43
C SER A 88 -25.52 -1.13 -11.23
N GLU A 89 -25.00 0.04 -10.92
CA GLU A 89 -23.86 0.66 -11.60
C GLU A 89 -22.83 1.08 -10.57
N ARG A 90 -21.72 0.36 -10.47
CA ARG A 90 -20.70 0.64 -9.47
C ARG A 90 -19.85 1.86 -9.86
N LEU A 91 -19.61 2.72 -8.88
CA LEU A 91 -18.74 3.87 -9.01
C LEU A 91 -17.35 3.41 -9.45
N SER A 92 -16.90 3.99 -10.55
CA SER A 92 -15.60 3.68 -11.12
C SER A 92 -14.54 4.64 -10.59
N LEU A 93 -13.34 4.10 -10.39
CA LEU A 93 -12.16 4.91 -10.11
C LEU A 93 -11.83 5.77 -11.33
N SER A 94 -11.47 7.03 -11.09
CA SER A 94 -10.94 7.94 -12.08
C SER A 94 -9.44 8.19 -11.87
N VAL A 95 -8.71 8.48 -12.94
CA VAL A 95 -7.30 8.89 -12.89
C VAL A 95 -7.22 10.35 -13.32
N VAL A 96 -6.82 11.23 -12.41
CA VAL A 96 -6.80 12.68 -12.61
C VAL A 96 -5.36 13.20 -12.61
N PRO A 97 -4.89 13.88 -13.67
CA PRO A 97 -3.57 14.49 -13.68
C PRO A 97 -3.50 15.67 -12.70
N GLN A 98 -2.43 15.77 -11.92
CA GLN A 98 -2.13 16.97 -11.11
C GLN A 98 -1.38 18.05 -11.90
N TYR A 99 -0.95 17.76 -13.14
CA TYR A 99 -0.07 18.62 -13.95
C TYR A 99 1.20 19.08 -13.21
N LYS A 100 1.71 18.23 -12.32
CA LYS A 100 2.92 18.47 -11.53
C LYS A 100 3.98 17.42 -11.87
N ALA A 101 5.18 17.90 -12.22
CA ALA A 101 6.32 17.04 -12.43
C ALA A 101 6.75 16.37 -11.10
N CYS A 102 7.18 15.11 -11.19
CA CYS A 102 7.57 14.31 -10.02
C CYS A 102 8.91 13.58 -10.15
N SER A 103 9.69 13.91 -11.17
CA SER A 103 11.03 13.38 -11.36
C SER A 103 11.99 14.52 -11.68
N ALA A 104 13.14 14.56 -11.03
CA ALA A 104 14.10 15.65 -11.18
C ALA A 104 14.88 15.62 -12.52
N ASP A 105 14.96 14.47 -13.19
CA ASP A 105 15.88 14.31 -14.33
C ASP A 105 15.27 13.52 -15.47
N GLY A 106 14.96 14.15 -16.61
CA GLY A 106 14.75 13.54 -17.95
C GLY A 106 13.66 12.46 -18.12
N ALA A 107 13.15 11.93 -17.03
CA ALA A 107 12.15 10.87 -16.94
C ALA A 107 10.75 11.38 -17.24
N ASN A 108 10.54 12.70 -17.27
CA ASN A 108 9.25 13.32 -17.60
C ASN A 108 8.07 12.72 -16.81
N GLY A 109 8.29 12.39 -15.53
CA GLY A 109 7.27 11.85 -14.64
C GLY A 109 6.24 12.91 -14.27
N GLN A 110 4.96 12.54 -14.29
CA GLN A 110 3.84 13.38 -13.86
C GLN A 110 3.02 12.71 -12.76
N LEU A 111 2.48 13.52 -11.84
CA LEU A 111 1.60 13.03 -10.77
C LEU A 111 0.17 12.85 -11.26
N TYR A 112 -0.42 11.73 -10.84
CA TYR A 112 -1.80 11.35 -11.09
C TYR A 112 -2.44 10.88 -9.78
N ASP A 113 -3.64 11.38 -9.51
CA ASP A 113 -4.46 10.94 -8.39
C ASP A 113 -5.47 9.90 -8.86
N MET A 114 -5.61 8.85 -8.05
CA MET A 114 -6.66 7.85 -8.19
C MET A 114 -7.83 8.31 -7.31
N VAL A 115 -8.91 8.72 -7.96
CA VAL A 115 -9.98 9.51 -7.34
C VAL A 115 -11.32 8.80 -7.48
N TYR A 116 -12.15 8.85 -6.44
CA TYR A 116 -13.59 8.64 -6.56
C TYR A 116 -14.30 10.00 -6.63
N SER A 117 -15.16 10.14 -7.63
CA SER A 117 -15.99 11.34 -7.85
C SER A 117 -17.43 11.01 -7.51
N PHE A 118 -18.09 11.85 -6.73
CA PHE A 118 -19.44 11.61 -6.23
C PHE A 118 -20.45 12.56 -6.89
N ALA A 119 -21.74 12.20 -6.85
CA ALA A 119 -22.83 12.99 -7.46
C ALA A 119 -22.91 14.44 -6.97
N THR A 120 -22.37 14.72 -5.78
CA THR A 120 -22.29 16.06 -5.19
C THR A 120 -21.18 16.93 -5.79
N GLY A 121 -20.36 16.40 -6.69
CA GLY A 121 -19.14 17.03 -7.19
C GLY A 121 -17.94 16.92 -6.24
N PHE A 122 -18.13 16.30 -5.07
CA PHE A 122 -17.06 15.98 -4.14
C PHE A 122 -16.14 14.89 -4.71
N THR A 123 -14.85 14.97 -4.41
CA THR A 123 -13.85 14.00 -4.86
C THR A 123 -12.95 13.57 -3.71
N VAL A 124 -12.63 12.28 -3.62
CA VAL A 124 -11.65 11.76 -2.66
C VAL A 124 -10.52 11.04 -3.36
N THR A 125 -9.29 11.42 -3.05
CA THR A 125 -8.07 10.73 -3.50
C THR A 125 -7.81 9.49 -2.64
N LEU A 126 -7.70 8.35 -3.30
CA LEU A 126 -7.35 7.08 -2.67
C LEU A 126 -5.83 6.95 -2.50
N TYR A 127 -5.08 7.23 -3.56
CA TYR A 127 -3.62 7.27 -3.58
C TYR A 127 -3.13 8.09 -4.78
N THR A 128 -1.83 8.39 -4.82
CA THR A 128 -1.18 9.17 -5.88
C THR A 128 -0.07 8.34 -6.52
N ILE A 129 0.12 8.44 -7.84
CA ILE A 129 1.21 7.81 -8.60
C ILE A 129 1.99 8.89 -9.34
N CYS A 130 3.33 8.78 -9.31
CA CYS A 130 4.21 9.41 -10.28
C CYS A 130 4.43 8.45 -11.46
N TYR A 131 3.92 8.80 -12.64
CA TYR A 131 4.00 7.97 -13.83
C TYR A 131 4.82 8.63 -14.94
N CYS A 132 5.70 7.86 -15.54
CA CYS A 132 6.50 8.23 -16.70
C CYS A 132 5.89 7.58 -17.94
N THR A 133 5.13 8.36 -18.71
CA THR A 133 4.46 7.87 -19.93
C THR A 133 5.47 7.50 -21.01
N SER A 134 6.57 8.24 -21.17
CA SER A 134 7.58 7.95 -22.20
C SER A 134 8.28 6.61 -22.01
N ARG A 135 8.53 6.21 -20.76
CA ARG A 135 9.13 4.91 -20.40
C ARG A 135 8.09 3.86 -20.00
N GLU A 136 6.79 4.17 -20.14
CA GLU A 136 5.68 3.29 -19.75
C GLU A 136 5.93 2.67 -18.37
N THR A 137 6.15 3.47 -17.32
CA THR A 137 6.45 2.93 -15.98
C THR A 137 6.06 3.88 -14.84
N VAL A 138 5.74 3.30 -13.69
CA VAL A 138 5.56 4.03 -12.43
C VAL A 138 6.91 4.24 -11.76
N LEU A 139 7.18 5.47 -11.34
CA LEU A 139 8.42 5.82 -10.62
C LEU A 139 8.24 5.64 -9.12
N TYR A 140 7.10 6.08 -8.60
CA TYR A 140 6.68 5.85 -7.23
C TYR A 140 5.17 6.05 -7.06
N SER A 141 4.66 5.58 -5.92
CA SER A 141 3.31 5.80 -5.44
C SER A 141 3.35 6.35 -4.01
N ILE A 142 2.30 7.06 -3.62
CA ILE A 142 2.10 7.60 -2.28
C ILE A 142 0.70 7.19 -1.82
N HIS A 143 0.60 6.53 -0.67
CA HIS A 143 -0.68 6.19 -0.06
C HIS A 143 -0.61 6.20 1.46
N LYS A 144 -1.78 6.06 2.09
CA LYS A 144 -1.91 5.84 3.52
C LYS A 144 -2.28 4.37 3.74
N ALA A 145 -1.50 3.68 4.56
CA ALA A 145 -1.82 2.35 5.06
C ALA A 145 -2.55 2.50 6.40
N TYR A 146 -3.74 1.90 6.50
CA TYR A 146 -4.57 1.94 7.71
C TYR A 146 -4.52 0.59 8.42
N GLY A 147 -4.56 0.59 9.75
CA GLY A 147 -4.60 -0.64 10.54
C GLY A 147 -6.03 -1.15 10.66
N PHE A 148 -6.32 -2.37 10.21
CA PHE A 148 -7.63 -3.00 10.37
C PHE A 148 -7.57 -4.52 10.16
N ASN A 149 -8.62 -5.24 10.60
CA ASN A 149 -8.76 -6.69 10.42
C ASN A 149 -10.07 -7.01 9.67
N LEU A 150 -10.05 -7.01 8.33
CA LEU A 150 -11.14 -7.60 7.56
C LEU A 150 -10.83 -9.08 7.28
N PRO A 151 -11.75 -10.01 7.59
CA PRO A 151 -11.57 -11.42 7.22
C PRO A 151 -11.36 -11.57 5.70
N THR A 152 -10.26 -12.23 5.31
CA THR A 152 -9.88 -12.40 3.89
C THR A 152 -10.68 -13.48 3.16
N GLY A 153 -11.54 -14.24 3.85
CA GLY A 153 -12.13 -15.50 3.38
C GLY A 153 -12.92 -15.41 2.06
N ASN A 154 -13.47 -14.24 1.74
CA ASN A 154 -14.33 -14.03 0.56
C ASN A 154 -13.73 -13.08 -0.50
N TYR A 155 -12.48 -12.62 -0.34
CA TYR A 155 -11.89 -11.65 -1.27
C TYR A 155 -11.37 -12.32 -2.57
N GLN A 156 -12.10 -12.14 -3.68
CA GLN A 156 -11.67 -12.55 -5.02
C GLN A 156 -10.92 -11.43 -5.75
N ARG A 157 -9.63 -11.61 -6.03
CA ARG A 157 -8.83 -10.56 -6.68
C ARG A 157 -9.34 -10.27 -8.11
N PRO A 158 -9.51 -8.99 -8.51
CA PRO A 158 -9.90 -8.65 -9.86
C PRO A 158 -8.74 -8.80 -10.84
N GLN A 159 -9.04 -8.71 -12.14
CA GLN A 159 -8.02 -8.57 -13.17
C GLN A 159 -7.47 -7.13 -13.20
N PHE A 160 -6.22 -6.98 -13.65
CA PHE A 160 -5.61 -5.67 -13.83
C PHE A 160 -6.28 -4.91 -14.98
N LYS A 161 -6.57 -3.64 -14.75
CA LYS A 161 -7.23 -2.75 -15.71
C LYS A 161 -6.24 -1.80 -16.38
N LEU A 162 -6.54 -1.47 -17.64
CA LEU A 162 -5.96 -0.34 -18.35
C LEU A 162 -6.83 0.88 -18.04
N LEU A 163 -6.28 1.81 -17.25
CA LEU A 163 -6.92 3.06 -16.87
C LEU A 163 -5.84 4.13 -16.71
N GLY A 164 -6.10 5.35 -17.17
CA GLY A 164 -5.11 6.43 -17.20
C GLY A 164 -4.17 6.30 -18.40
N ASN A 165 -2.87 6.45 -18.17
CA ASN A 165 -1.83 6.51 -19.22
C ASN A 165 -1.33 5.17 -19.80
N PRO A 166 -1.28 4.05 -19.05
CA PRO A 166 -0.75 2.79 -19.59
C PRO A 166 -1.42 2.39 -20.90
N ASN A 167 -0.61 2.06 -21.90
CA ASN A 167 -1.13 1.55 -23.17
C ASN A 167 -1.31 0.02 -23.17
N ARG A 168 -1.93 -0.51 -24.24
CA ARG A 168 -2.18 -1.94 -24.35
C ARG A 168 -0.90 -2.79 -24.41
N ALA A 169 0.14 -2.30 -25.10
CA ALA A 169 1.43 -3.00 -25.18
C ALA A 169 2.09 -3.14 -23.80
N ARG A 170 1.92 -2.16 -22.89
CA ARG A 170 2.33 -2.30 -21.50
C ARG A 170 1.62 -3.45 -20.81
N ALA A 171 0.29 -3.58 -20.97
CA ALA A 171 -0.42 -4.72 -20.39
C ALA A 171 0.06 -6.07 -20.96
N ASP A 172 0.23 -6.14 -22.28
CA ASP A 172 0.66 -7.37 -22.97
C ASP A 172 2.10 -7.77 -22.58
N SER A 173 2.98 -6.81 -22.28
CA SER A 173 4.36 -7.07 -21.82
C SER A 173 4.46 -7.82 -20.48
N PHE A 174 3.37 -7.89 -19.71
CA PHE A 174 3.29 -8.72 -18.49
C PHE A 174 2.78 -10.14 -18.75
N GLY A 175 2.49 -10.51 -20.00
CA GLY A 175 2.13 -11.87 -20.38
C GLY A 175 3.34 -12.81 -20.29
N SER A 176 3.14 -14.03 -19.80
CA SER A 176 4.24 -14.99 -19.62
C SER A 176 4.93 -15.36 -20.94
N ASP A 177 4.16 -15.41 -22.04
CA ASP A 177 4.68 -15.59 -23.40
C ASP A 177 5.60 -14.43 -23.81
N GLU A 178 5.18 -13.18 -23.62
CA GLU A 178 5.95 -12.00 -23.99
C GLU A 178 7.18 -11.81 -23.10
N ILE A 179 7.07 -12.09 -21.80
CA ILE A 179 8.20 -12.11 -20.86
C ILE A 179 9.23 -13.14 -21.31
N TYR A 180 8.82 -14.37 -21.61
CA TYR A 180 9.77 -15.41 -22.04
C TYR A 180 10.48 -15.03 -23.35
N LYS A 181 9.75 -14.56 -24.37
CA LYS A 181 10.34 -14.09 -25.63
C LYS A 181 11.32 -12.94 -25.41
N THR A 182 10.96 -11.97 -24.57
CA THR A 182 11.81 -10.81 -24.26
C THR A 182 13.10 -11.26 -23.57
N PHE A 183 13.02 -12.18 -22.61
CA PHE A 183 14.20 -12.70 -21.93
C PHE A 183 15.10 -13.51 -22.86
N GLN A 184 14.55 -14.36 -23.74
CA GLN A 184 15.36 -15.07 -24.76
C GLN A 184 16.07 -14.06 -25.69
N THR A 185 15.35 -13.02 -26.12
CA THR A 185 15.90 -11.98 -27.01
C THR A 185 17.04 -11.19 -26.36
N LEU A 186 16.87 -10.81 -25.08
CA LEU A 186 17.85 -9.96 -24.39
C LEU A 186 19.04 -10.74 -23.82
N LEU A 187 18.80 -11.95 -23.30
CA LEU A 187 19.79 -12.71 -22.53
C LEU A 187 20.30 -13.96 -23.28
N GLY A 188 19.83 -14.19 -24.50
CA GLY A 188 20.20 -15.31 -25.33
C GLY A 188 19.50 -16.62 -24.96
N ASP A 189 19.62 -17.59 -25.87
CA ASP A 189 18.95 -18.88 -25.75
C ASP A 189 19.40 -19.63 -24.49
N GLY A 190 18.44 -20.21 -23.76
CA GLY A 190 18.78 -20.99 -22.55
C GLY A 190 19.12 -20.18 -21.31
N GLN A 191 18.81 -18.87 -21.27
CA GLN A 191 18.78 -18.12 -20.00
C GLN A 191 17.91 -18.83 -18.95
N THR A 192 18.28 -18.73 -17.68
CA THR A 192 17.70 -19.53 -16.59
C THR A 192 16.74 -18.78 -15.67
N TYR A 193 16.57 -17.46 -15.89
CA TYR A 193 15.71 -16.58 -15.11
C TYR A 193 14.22 -16.81 -15.39
N VAL A 194 13.86 -17.09 -16.64
CA VAL A 194 12.50 -17.41 -17.08
C VAL A 194 12.54 -18.69 -17.91
N LYS A 195 12.25 -19.83 -17.29
CA LYS A 195 12.58 -21.14 -17.89
C LYS A 195 11.66 -21.55 -19.05
N SER A 196 10.45 -21.01 -19.09
CA SER A 196 9.48 -21.29 -20.15
C SER A 196 8.43 -20.19 -20.24
N ASN A 197 7.67 -20.19 -21.32
CA ASN A 197 6.52 -19.31 -21.51
C ASN A 197 5.30 -19.64 -20.63
N ARG A 198 5.34 -20.76 -19.90
CA ARG A 198 4.37 -21.15 -18.87
C ARG A 198 4.82 -20.76 -17.46
N ASP A 199 6.02 -20.21 -17.34
CA ASP A 199 6.59 -19.75 -16.08
C ASP A 199 6.09 -18.34 -15.77
N TYR A 200 5.41 -18.17 -14.64
CA TYR A 200 4.98 -16.87 -14.12
C TYR A 200 6.11 -16.24 -13.28
N ALA A 201 7.33 -16.30 -13.80
CA ALA A 201 8.55 -15.88 -13.11
C ALA A 201 8.59 -14.38 -12.82
N VAL A 202 8.00 -13.55 -13.69
CA VAL A 202 7.83 -12.12 -13.47
C VAL A 202 6.35 -11.81 -13.28
N GLN A 203 6.05 -11.00 -12.27
CA GLN A 203 4.71 -10.63 -11.83
C GLN A 203 4.51 -9.11 -11.88
N ARG A 204 3.24 -8.72 -11.82
CA ARG A 204 2.79 -7.35 -11.62
C ARG A 204 2.93 -6.98 -10.15
N GLY A 205 4.10 -6.50 -9.76
CA GLY A 205 4.40 -6.08 -8.38
C GLY A 205 3.73 -4.75 -8.07
N HIS A 206 2.84 -4.72 -7.07
CA HIS A 206 2.09 -3.52 -6.71
C HIS A 206 2.97 -2.44 -6.07
N MET A 207 2.75 -1.19 -6.45
CA MET A 207 3.39 -0.03 -5.80
C MET A 207 2.55 0.43 -4.60
N ALA A 208 1.31 0.85 -4.82
CA ALA A 208 0.31 0.93 -3.75
C ALA A 208 -0.25 -0.47 -3.50
N ASN A 209 0.09 -1.07 -2.36
CA ASN A 209 -0.28 -2.43 -2.00
C ASN A 209 -1.79 -2.50 -1.70
N SER A 210 -2.49 -3.46 -2.31
CA SER A 210 -3.94 -3.60 -2.14
C SER A 210 -4.34 -3.83 -0.67
N GLN A 211 -3.50 -4.51 0.13
CA GLN A 211 -3.83 -4.81 1.52
C GLN A 211 -3.69 -3.63 2.47
N ASP A 212 -3.18 -2.49 2.01
CA ASP A 212 -3.08 -1.27 2.81
C ASP A 212 -4.42 -0.48 2.82
N PHE A 213 -5.41 -0.95 2.05
CA PHE A 213 -6.73 -0.33 1.87
C PHE A 213 -7.85 -1.14 2.51
N LEU A 214 -8.85 -0.46 3.06
CA LEU A 214 -9.87 -1.06 3.93
C LEU A 214 -10.88 -1.92 3.15
N THR A 215 -11.63 -1.29 2.26
CA THR A 215 -12.79 -1.92 1.63
C THR A 215 -12.39 -2.59 0.32
N TYR A 216 -13.10 -3.67 -0.07
CA TYR A 216 -12.76 -4.41 -1.29
C TYR A 216 -12.78 -3.56 -2.55
N ASP A 217 -13.58 -2.48 -2.59
CA ASP A 217 -13.56 -1.54 -3.69
C ASP A 217 -12.24 -0.75 -3.77
N GLN A 218 -11.71 -0.32 -2.63
CA GLN A 218 -10.42 0.37 -2.54
C GLN A 218 -9.27 -0.60 -2.88
N MET A 219 -9.35 -1.86 -2.44
CA MET A 219 -8.40 -2.90 -2.84
C MET A 219 -8.44 -3.13 -4.36
N ASP A 220 -9.63 -3.25 -4.95
CA ASP A 220 -9.80 -3.44 -6.40
C ASP A 220 -9.21 -2.27 -7.20
N ALA A 221 -9.31 -1.06 -6.67
CA ALA A 221 -8.78 0.16 -7.29
C ALA A 221 -7.26 0.15 -7.45
N THR A 222 -6.51 -0.70 -6.73
CA THR A 222 -5.05 -0.80 -6.90
C THR A 222 -4.62 -1.68 -8.08
N PHE A 223 -5.53 -2.45 -8.67
CA PHE A 223 -5.24 -3.38 -9.77
C PHE A 223 -5.18 -2.65 -11.12
N LEU A 224 -4.25 -1.71 -11.25
CA LEU A 224 -4.02 -0.94 -12.47
C LEU A 224 -2.63 -1.23 -13.03
N TYR A 225 -2.50 -1.29 -14.36
CA TYR A 225 -1.18 -1.33 -15.00
C TYR A 225 -0.34 -0.07 -14.71
N MET A 226 -0.97 1.01 -14.25
CA MET A 226 -0.28 2.24 -13.81
C MET A 226 0.35 2.07 -12.42
N ASN A 227 -0.09 1.10 -11.62
CA ASN A 227 0.31 0.88 -10.23
C ASN A 227 1.25 -0.32 -10.04
N VAL A 228 1.91 -0.78 -11.11
CA VAL A 228 2.73 -2.00 -11.05
C VAL A 228 4.05 -1.88 -11.77
N VAL A 229 5.04 -2.64 -11.30
CA VAL A 229 6.34 -2.80 -11.95
C VAL A 229 6.61 -4.29 -12.22
N PRO A 230 7.44 -4.63 -13.21
CA PRO A 230 7.93 -5.99 -13.38
C PRO A 230 8.74 -6.43 -12.15
N MET A 231 8.25 -7.43 -11.44
CA MET A 231 8.92 -7.93 -10.24
C MET A 231 9.06 -9.44 -10.34
N PHE A 232 10.23 -10.01 -10.05
CA PHE A 232 10.32 -11.45 -9.96
C PHE A 232 9.38 -12.00 -8.88
N ARG A 233 8.74 -13.12 -9.19
CA ARG A 233 7.77 -13.82 -8.32
C ARG A 233 8.37 -14.13 -6.96
N GLY A 234 9.64 -14.53 -6.93
CA GLY A 234 10.39 -14.76 -5.69
C GLY A 234 10.39 -13.52 -4.79
N CYS A 235 10.73 -12.35 -5.36
CA CYS A 235 10.73 -11.09 -4.62
C CYS A 235 9.31 -10.75 -4.12
N ASN A 236 8.33 -10.76 -5.03
CA ASN A 236 6.96 -10.32 -4.77
C ASN A 236 6.25 -11.13 -3.68
N LEU A 237 6.54 -12.44 -3.60
CA LEU A 237 5.86 -13.35 -2.68
C LEU A 237 6.64 -13.61 -1.38
N ARG A 238 7.88 -13.13 -1.25
CA ARG A 238 8.76 -13.42 -0.11
C ARG A 238 9.06 -12.15 0.68
N ASN A 239 10.29 -11.63 0.62
CA ASN A 239 10.69 -10.51 1.48
C ASN A 239 9.89 -9.25 1.23
N TRP A 240 9.55 -8.95 -0.03
CA TRP A 240 8.64 -7.84 -0.33
C TRP A 240 7.31 -8.00 0.39
N LYS A 241 6.76 -9.22 0.39
CA LYS A 241 5.50 -9.51 1.07
C LYS A 241 5.59 -9.41 2.58
N ARG A 242 6.71 -9.84 3.17
CA ARG A 242 6.98 -9.71 4.60
C ARG A 242 7.02 -8.23 5.01
N ILE A 243 7.70 -7.39 4.21
CA ILE A 243 7.74 -5.93 4.42
C ILE A 243 6.33 -5.34 4.33
N GLU A 244 5.56 -5.66 3.28
CA GLU A 244 4.16 -5.20 3.13
C GLU A 244 3.28 -5.61 4.32
N ASN A 245 3.36 -6.86 4.76
CA ASN A 245 2.59 -7.35 5.89
C ASN A 245 2.98 -6.65 7.21
N TRP A 246 4.27 -6.32 7.38
CA TRP A 246 4.73 -5.56 8.53
C TRP A 246 4.19 -4.13 8.51
N ILE A 247 4.23 -3.45 7.36
CA ILE A 247 3.67 -2.09 7.17
C ILE A 247 2.17 -2.08 7.43
N HIS A 248 1.43 -3.06 6.91
CA HIS A 248 -0.01 -3.19 7.12
C HIS A 248 -0.38 -3.31 8.61
N ARG A 249 0.47 -3.97 9.40
CA ARG A 249 0.26 -4.17 10.86
C ARG A 249 0.82 -3.04 11.72
N LEU A 250 1.46 -2.04 11.11
CA LEU A 250 2.11 -0.95 11.84
C LEU A 250 1.11 0.02 12.47
N PRO A 251 0.04 0.48 11.76
CA PRO A 251 -0.95 1.37 12.34
C PRO A 251 -1.94 0.63 13.24
N ASP A 252 -2.43 1.33 14.25
CA ASP A 252 -3.59 0.93 15.04
C ASP A 252 -4.89 1.27 14.29
N LYS A 253 -6.03 0.80 14.80
CA LYS A 253 -7.38 1.02 14.23
C LYS A 253 -7.83 2.49 14.04
N HIS A 254 -7.03 3.46 14.51
CA HIS A 254 -7.33 4.89 14.44
C HIS A 254 -6.20 5.71 13.80
N THR A 255 -5.13 5.04 13.36
CA THR A 255 -3.95 5.71 12.83
C THR A 255 -3.64 5.20 11.43
N TYR A 256 -2.73 5.89 10.75
CA TYR A 256 -2.24 5.47 9.45
C TYR A 256 -0.73 5.69 9.37
N ALA A 257 -0.07 4.83 8.61
CA ALA A 257 1.28 5.07 8.14
C ALA A 257 1.21 5.72 6.75
N THR A 258 1.99 6.76 6.50
CA THR A 258 2.18 7.24 5.12
C THR A 258 3.25 6.39 4.47
N VAL A 259 3.01 5.90 3.27
CA VAL A 259 3.90 4.99 2.54
C VAL A 259 4.22 5.58 1.18
N VAL A 260 5.51 5.72 0.87
CA VAL A 260 5.99 5.88 -0.50
C VAL A 260 6.57 4.54 -0.94
N THR A 261 6.12 4.03 -2.07
CA THR A 261 6.71 2.84 -2.71
C THR A 261 7.23 3.24 -4.07
N GLY A 262 8.49 2.95 -4.37
CA GLY A 262 9.08 3.33 -5.65
C GLY A 262 10.17 2.40 -6.13
N THR A 263 10.79 2.80 -7.24
CA THR A 263 11.88 2.05 -7.88
C THR A 263 13.14 2.88 -8.04
N HIS A 264 14.29 2.22 -8.08
CA HIS A 264 15.57 2.86 -8.38
C HIS A 264 16.42 1.95 -9.27
N ASP A 265 17.06 2.55 -10.27
CA ASP A 265 17.85 1.91 -11.33
C ASP A 265 17.09 0.86 -12.18
N VAL A 266 17.70 0.48 -13.32
CA VAL A 266 17.21 -0.61 -14.19
C VAL A 266 17.98 -1.88 -13.86
N LEU A 267 17.28 -3.00 -13.74
CA LEU A 267 17.89 -4.29 -13.47
C LEU A 267 18.81 -4.71 -14.61
N TYR A 268 19.99 -5.21 -14.27
CA TYR A 268 20.90 -5.85 -15.22
C TYR A 268 21.02 -7.33 -14.91
N LEU A 269 20.84 -8.18 -15.92
CA LEU A 269 21.01 -9.63 -15.80
C LEU A 269 22.09 -10.13 -16.72
N GLN A 270 22.70 -11.25 -16.36
CA GLN A 270 23.82 -11.81 -17.12
C GLN A 270 23.30 -12.56 -18.35
N HIS A 271 23.83 -12.24 -19.52
CA HIS A 271 23.56 -12.96 -20.76
C HIS A 271 24.13 -14.39 -20.68
N SER A 272 23.34 -15.36 -21.13
CA SER A 272 23.61 -16.80 -20.99
C SER A 272 24.90 -17.27 -21.69
N GLN A 273 25.18 -16.79 -22.90
CA GLN A 273 26.44 -17.13 -23.60
C GLN A 273 27.59 -16.15 -23.35
N THR A 274 27.34 -14.84 -23.43
CA THR A 274 28.42 -13.84 -23.43
C THR A 274 28.87 -13.42 -22.04
N HIS A 275 28.11 -13.78 -21.01
CA HIS A 275 28.34 -13.37 -19.61
C HIS A 275 28.35 -11.86 -19.36
N ARG A 276 27.97 -11.04 -20.36
CA ARG A 276 27.81 -9.59 -20.20
C ARG A 276 26.50 -9.27 -19.49
N PHE A 277 26.48 -8.19 -18.73
CA PHE A 277 25.26 -7.68 -18.11
C PHE A 277 24.44 -6.87 -19.11
N VAL A 278 23.15 -7.18 -19.19
CA VAL A 278 22.18 -6.58 -20.12
C VAL A 278 21.07 -5.90 -19.32
N PRO A 279 20.70 -4.64 -19.62
CA PRO A 279 19.59 -3.97 -18.95
C PRO A 279 18.25 -4.57 -19.38
N MET A 280 17.36 -4.74 -18.41
CA MET A 280 16.09 -5.44 -18.61
C MET A 280 14.94 -4.47 -18.84
N TYR A 281 14.42 -4.47 -20.07
CA TYR A 281 13.22 -3.75 -20.48
C TYR A 281 12.21 -4.75 -21.05
N LEU A 282 10.96 -4.71 -20.59
CA LEU A 282 9.91 -5.61 -21.09
C LEU A 282 9.28 -5.14 -22.41
N MET A 283 9.70 -3.98 -22.91
CA MET A 283 9.24 -3.41 -24.16
C MET A 283 10.43 -2.78 -24.93
N PRO A 284 10.33 -2.62 -26.26
CA PRO A 284 11.29 -1.85 -27.05
C PRO A 284 11.43 -0.39 -26.58
N ASP A 285 12.48 0.29 -27.05
CA ASP A 285 12.76 1.70 -26.78
C ASP A 285 12.87 2.04 -25.28
N GLU A 286 13.48 1.14 -24.49
CA GLU A 286 13.70 1.31 -23.05
C GLU A 286 12.41 1.51 -22.22
N LYS A 287 11.29 0.96 -22.71
CA LYS A 287 9.99 1.03 -22.05
C LYS A 287 9.75 -0.17 -21.12
N ASN A 288 8.90 0.07 -20.11
CA ASN A 288 8.61 -0.87 -19.03
C ASN A 288 9.87 -1.53 -18.44
N PRO A 289 10.83 -0.72 -17.91
CA PRO A 289 12.02 -1.25 -17.26
C PRO A 289 11.66 -2.17 -16.10
N MET A 290 12.40 -3.27 -15.97
CA MET A 290 12.44 -4.00 -14.71
C MET A 290 13.31 -3.20 -13.73
N PRO A 291 12.78 -2.76 -12.58
CA PRO A 291 13.58 -2.01 -11.62
C PRO A 291 14.65 -2.89 -11.00
N MET A 292 15.85 -2.35 -10.77
CA MET A 292 16.88 -3.04 -10.01
C MET A 292 16.49 -3.10 -8.53
N TRP A 293 16.11 -1.96 -7.96
CA TRP A 293 15.66 -1.84 -6.59
C TRP A 293 14.19 -1.45 -6.54
N MET A 294 13.41 -2.19 -5.74
CA MET A 294 12.16 -1.69 -5.20
C MET A 294 12.42 -1.17 -3.79
N TYR A 295 11.74 -0.11 -3.40
CA TYR A 295 11.87 0.44 -2.06
C TYR A 295 10.54 0.88 -1.47
N LYS A 296 10.50 0.95 -0.13
CA LYS A 296 9.43 1.60 0.63
C LYS A 296 10.03 2.57 1.65
N VAL A 297 9.48 3.78 1.71
CA VAL A 297 9.70 4.74 2.79
C VAL A 297 8.38 4.86 3.55
N VAL A 298 8.42 4.66 4.86
CA VAL A 298 7.23 4.60 5.71
C VAL A 298 7.40 5.59 6.85
N ARG A 299 6.42 6.47 7.03
CA ARG A 299 6.35 7.40 8.16
C ARG A 299 5.17 7.05 9.06
N TYR A 300 5.46 6.76 10.32
CA TYR A 300 4.45 6.43 11.32
C TYR A 300 4.85 6.99 12.70
N GLN A 301 3.94 7.72 13.35
CA GLN A 301 4.15 8.30 14.70
C GLN A 301 5.49 9.05 14.89
N GLY A 302 5.96 9.74 13.84
CA GLY A 302 7.22 10.49 13.87
C GLY A 302 8.48 9.67 13.55
N GLU A 303 8.36 8.35 13.48
CA GLU A 303 9.43 7.43 13.08
C GLU A 303 9.40 7.14 11.58
N CYS A 304 10.57 6.80 11.03
CA CYS A 304 10.75 6.54 9.61
C CYS A 304 11.52 5.26 9.34
N TYR A 305 10.88 4.40 8.56
CA TYR A 305 11.42 3.11 8.15
C TYR A 305 11.68 3.14 6.66
N VAL A 306 12.82 2.58 6.25
CA VAL A 306 13.17 2.45 4.85
C VAL A 306 13.55 1.02 4.57
N PHE A 307 13.01 0.49 3.49
CA PHE A 307 13.29 -0.86 3.02
C PHE A 307 13.68 -0.82 1.55
N ALA A 308 14.65 -1.65 1.17
CA ALA A 308 15.06 -1.83 -0.22
C ALA A 308 15.15 -3.33 -0.54
N THR A 309 14.62 -3.74 -1.68
CA THR A 309 14.64 -5.12 -2.17
C THR A 309 15.25 -5.14 -3.57
N LEU A 310 16.30 -5.96 -3.75
CA LEU A 310 16.91 -6.19 -5.06
C LEU A 310 16.00 -7.10 -5.89
N ASN A 311 15.64 -6.70 -7.10
CA ASN A 311 14.80 -7.48 -8.02
C ASN A 311 15.61 -8.56 -8.74
N ASP A 312 16.29 -9.42 -7.99
CA ASP A 312 17.11 -10.50 -8.54
C ASP A 312 16.89 -11.78 -7.73
N VAL A 313 16.53 -12.86 -8.44
CA VAL A 313 16.28 -14.19 -7.89
C VAL A 313 17.49 -15.12 -7.96
N SER A 314 18.61 -14.64 -8.47
CA SER A 314 19.88 -15.37 -8.50
C SER A 314 20.28 -15.77 -7.08
N SER A 315 20.84 -16.97 -6.93
CA SER A 315 21.43 -17.41 -5.65
C SER A 315 22.63 -16.56 -5.23
N LEU A 316 23.36 -16.03 -6.22
CA LEU A 316 24.47 -15.11 -6.05
C LEU A 316 24.28 -13.93 -7.01
N PRO A 317 23.45 -12.93 -6.64
CA PRO A 317 23.31 -11.72 -7.42
C PRO A 317 24.68 -11.05 -7.60
N ALA A 318 24.92 -10.48 -8.78
CA ALA A 318 26.14 -9.73 -9.05
C ALA A 318 26.24 -8.46 -8.18
N ILE A 319 25.08 -7.91 -7.81
CA ILE A 319 24.94 -6.78 -6.91
C ILE A 319 24.64 -7.32 -5.52
N GLN A 320 25.66 -7.35 -4.66
CA GLN A 320 25.53 -7.84 -3.29
C GLN A 320 25.44 -6.72 -2.25
N TYR A 321 25.72 -5.48 -2.68
CA TYR A 321 25.70 -4.29 -1.84
C TYR A 321 24.82 -3.24 -2.49
N SER A 322 23.95 -2.65 -1.68
CA SER A 322 23.04 -1.62 -2.13
C SER A 322 23.74 -0.26 -2.14
N ASN A 323 23.78 0.38 -3.31
CA ASN A 323 24.18 1.78 -3.47
C ASN A 323 23.20 2.73 -2.78
N ILE A 324 21.92 2.35 -2.67
CA ILE A 324 20.88 3.19 -2.06
C ILE A 324 20.72 2.97 -0.55
N CYS A 325 21.19 1.85 -0.01
CA CYS A 325 20.91 1.44 1.36
C CYS A 325 22.16 1.34 2.21
N ARG A 326 22.29 2.23 3.20
CA ARG A 326 23.15 1.97 4.35
C ARG A 326 22.39 1.06 5.31
N ILE A 327 22.77 -0.20 5.37
CA ILE A 327 22.09 -1.25 6.14
C ILE A 327 22.02 -0.85 7.62
N THR A 328 20.85 -1.04 8.22
CA THR A 328 20.56 -0.88 9.65
C THR A 328 19.75 -2.07 10.13
N SER A 329 19.63 -2.23 11.45
CA SER A 329 18.75 -3.24 12.05
C SER A 329 17.31 -3.05 11.59
N CYS A 330 16.65 -4.16 11.25
CA CYS A 330 15.23 -4.16 10.96
C CYS A 330 14.40 -3.91 12.23
N PRO A 331 13.23 -3.27 12.09
CA PRO A 331 12.34 -3.04 13.23
C PRO A 331 11.83 -4.35 13.83
N ALA A 332 11.40 -4.28 15.09
CA ALA A 332 10.82 -5.42 15.78
C ALA A 332 9.65 -6.02 14.99
N GLY A 333 9.57 -7.36 14.96
CA GLY A 333 8.54 -8.10 14.24
C GLY A 333 8.76 -8.22 12.72
N LEU A 334 9.85 -7.68 12.16
CA LEU A 334 10.26 -7.91 10.78
C LEU A 334 11.54 -8.75 10.72
N THR A 335 11.41 -9.98 10.25
CA THR A 335 12.54 -10.86 9.91
C THR A 335 12.53 -11.09 8.40
N LEU A 336 13.63 -10.71 7.76
CA LEU A 336 13.86 -10.93 6.33
C LEU A 336 14.50 -12.30 6.13
N ASP A 337 14.10 -12.95 5.05
CA ASP A 337 14.49 -14.28 4.66
C ASP A 337 15.79 -14.23 3.85
N GLU A 338 16.73 -15.11 4.19
CA GLU A 338 18.02 -15.25 3.50
C GLU A 338 18.00 -16.40 2.50
N GLU A 339 16.89 -17.15 2.38
CA GLU A 339 16.77 -18.26 1.44
C GLU A 339 16.96 -17.81 -0.01
N PRO A 340 17.66 -18.60 -0.84
CA PRO A 340 17.76 -18.37 -2.28
C PRO A 340 16.38 -18.18 -2.92
N GLY A 341 16.24 -17.13 -3.75
CA GLY A 341 14.98 -16.80 -4.41
C GLY A 341 13.99 -15.98 -3.58
N SER A 342 14.30 -15.64 -2.32
CA SER A 342 13.51 -14.68 -1.52
C SER A 342 13.75 -13.21 -1.90
N CYS A 343 14.74 -12.98 -2.78
CA CYS A 343 15.32 -11.69 -3.15
C CYS A 343 15.89 -10.93 -1.95
N VAL A 344 17.13 -10.49 -2.11
CA VAL A 344 17.84 -9.82 -1.03
C VAL A 344 17.14 -8.52 -0.67
N SER A 345 16.89 -8.32 0.62
CA SER A 345 16.19 -7.14 1.13
C SER A 345 16.90 -6.59 2.36
N TYR A 346 16.84 -5.28 2.53
CA TYR A 346 17.52 -4.56 3.60
C TYR A 346 16.61 -3.56 4.28
N CYS A 347 16.84 -3.36 5.57
CA CYS A 347 16.39 -2.19 6.30
C CYS A 347 17.47 -1.11 6.20
N CYS A 348 17.09 0.13 5.89
CA CYS A 348 18.00 1.17 5.45
C CYS A 348 17.94 2.41 6.34
N GLY A 349 19.10 3.05 6.53
CA GLY A 349 19.17 4.37 7.15
C GLY A 349 18.55 5.44 6.24
N TYR A 350 17.51 6.13 6.73
CA TYR A 350 16.74 7.12 5.97
C TYR A 350 17.58 8.23 5.31
N ARG A 351 18.51 8.85 6.06
CA ARG A 351 19.31 9.97 5.53
C ARG A 351 20.13 9.58 4.30
N HIS A 352 20.84 8.45 4.38
CA HIS A 352 21.63 7.96 3.25
C HIS A 352 20.73 7.62 2.07
N PHE A 353 19.61 6.95 2.33
CA PHE A 353 18.67 6.57 1.29
C PHE A 353 18.14 7.77 0.49
N VAL A 354 17.66 8.82 1.16
CA VAL A 354 17.15 10.02 0.49
C VAL A 354 18.24 10.73 -0.30
N GLN A 355 19.49 10.72 0.16
CA GLN A 355 20.61 11.31 -0.59
C GLN A 355 20.87 10.59 -1.92
N GLN A 356 20.66 9.27 -1.97
CA GLN A 356 20.90 8.47 -3.18
C GLN A 356 19.68 8.44 -4.10
N VAL A 357 18.48 8.37 -3.53
CA VAL A 357 17.24 8.19 -4.29
C VAL A 357 16.60 9.51 -4.69
N GLY A 358 16.80 10.59 -3.91
CA GLY A 358 16.30 11.93 -4.22
C GLY A 358 15.05 12.35 -3.44
N ASP A 359 14.57 13.55 -3.75
CA ASP A 359 13.56 14.25 -2.94
C ASP A 359 12.18 13.59 -2.90
N PHE A 360 11.81 12.76 -3.87
CA PHE A 360 10.52 12.05 -3.81
C PHE A 360 10.47 11.00 -2.69
N ALA A 361 11.62 10.51 -2.21
CA ALA A 361 11.72 9.66 -1.03
C ALA A 361 11.68 10.45 0.29
N LYS A 362 11.67 11.79 0.24
CA LYS A 362 11.75 12.66 1.41
C LYS A 362 10.38 12.84 2.06
N MET A 363 10.07 11.97 3.03
CA MET A 363 8.82 12.03 3.79
C MET A 363 8.97 12.55 5.21
N CYS A 364 10.20 12.49 5.72
CA CYS A 364 10.51 12.69 7.12
C CYS A 364 11.45 13.87 7.32
N SER A 365 11.16 14.63 8.37
CA SER A 365 12.08 15.63 8.89
C SER A 365 13.28 14.92 9.50
N VAL A 366 14.49 15.24 9.05
CA VAL A 366 15.70 14.75 9.70
C VAL A 366 15.83 15.52 11.02
N SER A 367 15.36 14.97 12.15
CA SER A 367 15.68 15.59 13.43
C SER A 367 17.20 15.49 13.62
N SER A 368 17.84 16.63 13.86
CA SER A 368 19.22 16.68 14.35
C SER A 368 19.22 16.20 15.79
N ARG A 369 19.12 14.88 16.02
CA ARG A 369 19.62 14.35 17.28
C ARG A 369 21.12 14.55 17.25
N SER A 370 21.54 15.62 17.91
CA SER A 370 22.92 15.87 18.31
C SER A 370 23.44 14.57 18.89
N SER A 371 24.50 14.04 18.29
CA SER A 371 25.36 13.08 18.98
C SER A 371 25.79 13.77 20.27
N THR A 372 25.16 13.42 21.38
CA THR A 372 25.76 13.69 22.69
C THR A 372 26.99 12.82 22.73
N PHE A 373 28.12 13.38 22.28
CA PHE A 373 29.42 12.93 22.71
C PHE A 373 29.41 13.02 24.23
N ILE A 374 29.24 11.89 24.89
CA ILE A 374 29.70 11.75 26.27
C ILE A 374 31.21 11.63 26.14
N ALA A 375 31.88 12.79 26.19
CA ALA A 375 33.26 12.85 26.62
C ALA A 375 33.22 12.97 28.14
N PHE A 376 33.53 11.89 28.84
CA PHE A 376 34.51 11.76 29.92
C PHE A 376 34.58 10.29 30.36
#